data_AF-A0A2U1AEV6-F1
#
_entry.id   AF-A0A2U1AEV6-F1
#
_cell.length_a   1.000
_cell.length_b   1.000
_cell.length_c   1.000
_cell.angle_alpha   90.00
_cell.angle_beta   90.00
_cell.angle_gamma   90.00
#
_symmetry.space_group_name_H-M   'P 1'
#
loop_
_entity.id
_entity.type
_entity.pdbx_description
1 polymer ?
#
loop_
_entity_poly.entity_id
_entity_poly.type
_entity_poly.pdbx_seq_one_letter_code
_entity_poly.pdbx_strand_id
1 'polypeptide(L)' 'MDRIFMTREEAIRILIEAHESVSGRPAATLIRSSADRSARLEALDRLLLDVRAGRVDEFRTWPEDNTCVSITD' A
#
# COMPACT_ATOMS: atom_id res chain seq x y z
N MET A 1 -17.74 6.59 -4.52
CA MET A 1 -16.59 5.95 -5.18
C MET A 1 -15.48 6.97 -5.07
N ASP A 2 -14.66 6.84 -4.04
CA ASP A 2 -13.69 7.86 -3.66
C ASP A 2 -12.43 7.71 -4.52
N ARG A 3 -12.03 8.81 -5.14
CA ARG A 3 -10.77 8.91 -5.88
C ARG A 3 -9.94 10.00 -5.24
N ILE A 4 -8.77 9.63 -4.76
CA ILE A 4 -7.82 10.56 -4.20
C ILE A 4 -6.77 10.82 -5.27
N PHE A 5 -6.68 12.08 -5.68
CA PHE A 5 -5.63 12.54 -6.58
C PHE A 5 -4.46 13.04 -5.73
N MET A 6 -3.26 12.56 -6.02
CA MET A 6 -2.07 12.98 -5.30
C MET A 6 -0.83 12.91 -6.18
N THR A 7 0.24 13.54 -5.74
CA THR A 7 1.54 13.47 -6.42
C THR A 7 2.21 12.12 -6.20
N ARG A 8 3.16 11.75 -7.06
CA ARG A 8 3.95 10.52 -6.90
C ARG A 8 4.64 10.47 -5.52
N GLU A 9 5.13 11.62 -5.04
CA GLU A 9 5.77 11.74 -3.72
C GLU A 9 4.80 11.50 -2.56
N GLU A 10 3.55 11.97 -2.67
CA GLU A 10 2.50 11.68 -1.68
C GLU A 10 2.10 10.21 -1.69
N ALA A 11 1.94 9.61 -2.87
CA ALA A 11 1.67 8.19 -3.01
C ALA A 11 2.75 7.33 -2.33
N ILE A 12 4.02 7.66 -2.54
CA ILE A 12 5.14 6.97 -1.90
C ILE A 12 5.08 7.12 -0.37
N ARG A 13 4.80 8.32 0.17
CA ARG A 13 4.68 8.54 1.62
C ARG A 13 3.59 7.67 2.25
N ILE A 14 2.41 7.61 1.63
CA ILE A 14 1.30 6.79 2.13
C ILE A 14 1.64 5.29 2.08
N LEU A 15 2.32 4.84 1.02
CA LEU A 15 2.75 3.44 0.91
C LEU A 15 3.78 3.06 1.99
N ILE A 16 4.69 3.98 2.33
CA ILE A 16 5.65 3.78 3.44
C ILE A 16 4.92 3.70 4.77
N GLU A 17 4.01 4.64 5.05
CA GLU A 17 3.22 4.66 6.29
C GLU A 17 2.35 3.39 6.44
N ALA A 18 1.77 2.91 5.34
CA ALA A 18 1.02 1.66 5.31
C ALA A 18 1.94 0.45 5.58
N HIS A 19 3.14 0.42 4.99
CA HIS A 19 4.13 -0.63 5.25
C HIS A 19 4.56 -0.65 6.73
N GLU A 20 4.84 0.51 7.32
CA GLU A 20 5.19 0.63 8.74
C GLU A 20 4.03 0.24 9.67
N SER A 21 2.80 0.62 9.33
CA SER A 21 1.59 0.22 10.08
C SER A 21 1.35 -1.29 10.05
N VAL A 22 1.63 -1.94 8.92
CA VAL A 22 1.52 -3.39 8.77
C VAL A 22 2.70 -4.10 9.44
N SER A 23 3.91 -3.54 9.41
CA SER A 23 5.11 -4.12 10.04
C SER A 23 5.12 -3.97 11.56
N GLY A 24 4.67 -2.83 12.09
CA GLY A 24 4.81 -2.41 13.49
C GLY A 24 3.81 -2.96 14.50
N ARG A 25 2.90 -3.89 14.14
CA ARG A 25 1.86 -4.42 15.06
C ARG A 25 2.17 -5.85 15.53
N PRO A 26 2.93 -6.07 16.62
CA PRO A 26 3.10 -7.39 17.21
C PRO A 26 1.92 -7.69 18.13
N ALA A 27 0.85 -8.29 17.62
CA ALA A 27 -0.24 -8.77 18.45
C ALA A 27 -0.70 -10.17 18.01
N ALA A 28 -0.07 -11.17 18.62
CA ALA A 28 -0.67 -12.34 19.24
C ALA A 28 -1.67 -13.26 18.47
N THR A 29 -1.98 -13.06 17.19
CA THR A 29 -2.84 -13.97 16.43
C THR A 29 -1.99 -14.86 15.50
N LEU A 30 -1.17 -15.69 16.14
CA LEU A 30 -0.17 -16.54 15.50
C LEU A 30 -0.83 -17.63 14.63
N ILE A 31 -0.20 -17.90 13.49
CA ILE A 31 -0.37 -19.02 12.55
C ILE A 31 -1.23 -18.79 11.29
N ARG A 32 -2.46 -18.24 11.34
CA ARG A 32 -3.23 -18.02 10.07
C ARG A 32 -2.97 -16.67 9.40
N SER A 33 -2.69 -15.61 10.16
CA SER A 33 -2.54 -14.25 9.63
C SER A 33 -1.11 -13.85 9.26
N SER A 34 -0.10 -14.66 9.60
CA SER A 34 1.29 -14.31 9.29
C SER A 34 1.60 -14.39 7.80
N ALA A 35 1.09 -15.41 7.10
CA ALA A 35 1.28 -15.55 5.65
C ALA A 35 0.57 -14.44 4.88
N ASP A 36 -0.65 -14.09 5.30
CA ASP A 36 -1.42 -12.97 4.74
C ASP A 36 -0.69 -11.64 4.94
N ARG A 37 -0.10 -11.43 6.12
CA ARG A 37 0.69 -10.24 6.43
C ARG A 37 1.97 -10.13 5.60
N SER A 38 2.70 -11.23 5.44
CA SER A 38 3.89 -11.29 4.58
C SER A 38 3.55 -11.01 3.13
N ALA A 39 2.50 -11.66 2.59
CA ALA A 39 2.04 -11.43 1.22
C ALA A 39 1.59 -9.97 1.01
N ARG A 40 0.97 -9.36 2.02
CA ARG A 40 0.56 -7.96 1.99
C ARG A 40 1.75 -6.99 2.01
N LEU A 41 2.78 -7.28 2.81
CA LEU A 41 4.02 -6.49 2.81
C LEU A 41 4.74 -6.60 1.46
N GLU A 42 4.85 -7.80 0.89
CA GLU A 42 5.45 -7.99 -0.44
C GLU A 42 4.67 -7.26 -1.55
N ALA A 43 3.34 -7.27 -1.49
CA ALA A 43 2.51 -6.52 -2.42
C ALA A 43 2.71 -5.00 -2.30
N LEU A 44 2.84 -4.48 -1.07
CA LEU A 44 3.13 -3.07 -0.78
C LEU A 44 4.52 -2.66 -1.30
N ASP A 45 5.54 -3.49 -1.06
CA ASP A 45 6.91 -3.22 -1.49
C ASP A 45 7.03 -3.18 -3.02
N ARG A 46 6.38 -4.14 -3.68
CA ARG A 46 6.30 -4.18 -5.14
C ARG A 46 5.55 -2.99 -5.72
N LEU A 47 4.44 -2.60 -5.10
CA LEU A 47 3.69 -1.41 -5.49
C LEU A 47 4.53 -0.13 -5.32
N LEU A 48 5.29 -0.01 -4.23
CA LEU A 48 6.18 1.11 -4.00
C LEU A 48 7.30 1.18 -5.07
N LEU A 49 7.87 0.04 -5.46
CA LEU A 49 8.83 -0.04 -6.56
C LEU A 49 8.22 0.40 -7.90
N ASP A 50 6.99 -0.02 -8.19
CA ASP A 50 6.34 0.31 -9.45
C ASP A 50 5.88 1.77 -9.52
N VAL A 51 5.40 2.35 -8.40
CA VAL A 51 5.11 3.78 -8.29
C VAL A 51 6.39 4.62 -8.44
N ARG A 52 7.50 4.22 -7.78
CA ARG A 52 8.80 4.90 -7.94
C ARG A 52 9.36 4.82 -9.35
N ALA A 53 9.10 3.70 -10.04
CA ALA A 53 9.52 3.50 -11.42
C ALA A 53 8.61 4.20 -12.45
N GLY A 54 7.53 4.86 -12.02
CA GLY A 54 6.56 5.48 -12.91
C GLY A 54 5.78 4.46 -13.76
N ARG A 55 5.68 3.20 -13.29
CA ARG A 55 4.94 2.13 -13.98
C ARG A 55 3.48 2.02 -13.52
N VAL A 56 3.13 2.71 -12.44
CA VAL A 56 1.80 2.72 -11.85
C VAL A 56 1.36 4.17 -11.66
N ASP A 57 0.26 4.52 -12.30
CA ASP A 57 -0.43 5.81 -12.14
C ASP A 57 -1.72 5.69 -11.34
N GLU A 58 -2.21 4.47 -11.08
CA GLU A 58 -3.40 4.24 -10.25
C GLU A 58 -3.26 2.97 -9.42
N PHE A 59 -3.56 3.07 -8.13
CA PHE A 59 -3.55 1.92 -7.22
C PHE A 59 -4.60 2.07 -6.12
N ARG A 60 -4.90 0.95 -5.44
CA ARG A 60 -5.80 0.95 -4.27
C ARG A 60 -4.98 0.83 -3.00
N THR A 61 -5.26 1.68 -2.02
CA THR A 61 -4.58 1.66 -0.71
C THR A 61 -4.98 0.44 0.12
N TRP A 62 -6.23 -0.02 0.00
CA TRP A 62 -6.73 -1.19 0.72
C TRP A 62 -7.60 -2.05 -0.22
N PRO A 63 -7.45 -3.39 -0.21
CA PRO A 63 -8.28 -4.28 -1.01
C PRO A 63 -9.75 -4.30 -0.59
N GLU A 64 -10.03 -3.97 0.68
CA GLU A 64 -11.38 -3.86 1.25
C GLU A 64 -11.99 -2.46 1.09
N ASP A 65 -11.19 -1.47 0.72
CA ASP A 65 -11.63 -0.09 0.60
C ASP A 65 -11.78 0.31 -0.87
N ASN A 66 -12.88 0.98 -1.20
CA ASN A 66 -13.14 1.43 -2.58
C ASN A 66 -12.37 2.71 -2.94
N THR A 67 -11.46 3.15 -2.08
CA THR A 67 -10.60 4.32 -2.31
C THR A 67 -9.54 4.00 -3.36
N CYS A 68 -9.68 4.62 -4.52
CA CYS A 68 -8.69 4.56 -5.60
C CYS A 68 -7.76 5.78 -5.48
N VAL A 69 -6.45 5.55 -5.51
CA VAL A 69 -5.45 6.61 -5.56
C VAL A 69 -4.97 6.75 -6.99
N SER A 70 -5.15 7.93 -7.56
CA SER A 70 -4.63 8.30 -8.88
C SER A 70 -3.47 9.26 -8.71
N ILE A 71 -2.33 8.92 -9.30
CA ILE A 71 -1.13 9.76 -9.33
C ILE A 71 -1.28 10.75 -10.49
N THR A 72 -1.12 12.04 -10.21
CA THR A 72 -1.32 13.12 -11.19
C THR A 72 -0.03 13.88 -11.50
N ASP A 73 1.10 13.16 -11.55
CA ASP A 73 2.43 13.69 -11.87
C ASP A 73 2.58 14.05 -13.36
#